data_AF-A5FNV6-F1
#
_entry.id   AF-A5FNV6-F1
#
_cell.length_a   1.000
_cell.length_b   1.000
_cell.length_c   1.000
_cell.angle_alpha   90.00
_cell.angle_beta   90.00
_cell.angle_gamma   90.00
#
_symmetry.space_group_name_H-M   'P 1'
#
loop_
_entity.id
_entity.type
_entity.pdbx_description
1 polymer ?
#
loop_
_entity_poly.entity_id
_entity_poly.type
_entity_poly.pdbx_seq_one_letter_code
_entity_poly.pdbx_strand_id
1 'polypeptide(L)'
;MKKHFIFLIVITLFSSAYSLESTTEGAGSIVNTWIWEKSIGSGANPYTVTPKTIGFTKKVIFTPEGKVITYKNNVEIRVSNYQIEKGLGFLDQAEHDLITFEGKTYIIENLDNQNLTIVSNNTDPVRTIYKR
;
A
#
# COMPACT_ATOMS: atom_id res chain seq x y z
N MET A 1 -35.02 46.58 43.39
CA MET A 1 -35.09 45.10 43.39
C MET A 1 -35.87 44.71 42.14
N LYS A 2 -35.45 43.90 41.17
CA LYS A 2 -34.32 42.98 40.95
C LYS A 2 -33.94 43.10 39.46
N LYS A 3 -32.64 43.10 39.19
CA LYS A 3 -32.02 42.84 37.87
C LYS A 3 -32.34 41.39 37.46
N HIS A 4 -32.38 41.05 36.17
CA HIS A 4 -31.83 39.82 35.54
C HIS A 4 -31.98 39.96 34.01
N PHE A 5 -30.91 40.32 33.30
CA PHE A 5 -29.89 39.46 32.66
C PHE A 5 -30.36 38.77 31.36
N ILE A 6 -29.76 39.22 30.26
CA ILE A 6 -29.78 38.68 28.90
C ILE A 6 -29.16 37.28 28.89
N PHE A 7 -29.69 36.35 28.09
CA PHE A 7 -28.86 35.30 27.49
C PHE A 7 -29.34 34.97 26.07
N LEU A 8 -28.52 35.35 25.10
CA LEU A 8 -28.68 35.13 23.67
C LEU A 8 -27.98 33.80 23.37
N ILE A 9 -28.75 32.74 23.11
CA ILE A 9 -28.19 31.44 22.74
C ILE A 9 -27.94 31.46 21.23
N VAL A 10 -26.70 31.76 20.85
CA VAL A 10 -26.19 31.48 19.50
C VAL A 10 -25.91 29.98 19.44
N ILE A 11 -26.76 29.23 18.74
CA ILE A 11 -26.48 27.85 18.36
C ILE A 11 -25.49 27.91 17.19
N THR A 12 -24.21 27.76 17.49
CA THR A 12 -23.20 27.47 16.48
C THR A 12 -23.45 26.05 15.95
N LEU A 13 -24.00 25.96 14.75
CA LEU A 13 -24.00 24.73 13.95
C LEU A 13 -22.54 24.34 13.71
N PHE A 14 -22.05 23.33 14.41
CA PHE A 14 -20.81 22.66 14.04
C PHE A 14 -21.06 21.89 12.74
N SER A 15 -20.81 22.56 11.61
CA SER A 15 -20.64 21.88 10.33
C SER A 15 -19.35 21.07 10.43
N SER A 16 -19.46 19.78 10.75
CA SER A 16 -18.38 18.84 10.47
C SER A 16 -18.26 18.76 8.95
N ALA A 17 -17.35 19.57 8.39
CA ALA A 17 -16.90 19.39 7.03
C ALA A 17 -16.25 17.99 6.98
N TYR A 18 -16.98 17.02 6.43
CA TYR A 18 -16.36 15.80 5.97
C TYR A 18 -15.32 16.23 4.94
N SER A 19 -14.05 16.07 5.29
CA SER A 19 -12.96 16.08 4.33
C SER A 19 -13.24 14.95 3.37
N LEU A 20 -13.85 15.27 2.23
CA LEU A 20 -13.92 14.39 1.08
C LEU A 20 -12.48 14.37 0.55
N GLU A 21 -11.68 13.45 1.09
CA GLU A 21 -10.33 13.20 0.62
C GLU A 21 -10.42 12.94 -0.87
N SER A 22 -9.88 13.87 -1.66
CA SER A 22 -9.83 13.75 -3.11
C SER A 22 -9.05 12.49 -3.43
N THR A 23 -9.73 11.41 -3.81
CA THR A 23 -9.10 10.30 -4.51
C THR A 23 -8.69 10.86 -5.87
N THR A 24 -7.51 11.48 -5.89
CA THR A 24 -6.77 11.68 -7.12
C THR A 24 -6.44 10.29 -7.63
N GLU A 25 -7.27 9.75 -8.50
CA GLU A 25 -6.89 8.68 -9.43
C GLU A 25 -5.84 9.27 -10.39
N GLY A 26 -4.66 9.55 -9.85
CA GLY A 26 -3.47 9.87 -10.62
C GLY A 26 -2.93 8.59 -11.21
N ALA A 27 -2.50 8.66 -12.47
CA ALA A 27 -1.59 7.68 -13.03
C ALA A 27 -0.45 7.43 -12.01
N GLY A 28 -0.29 6.19 -11.54
CA GLY A 28 0.68 5.84 -10.49
C GLY A 28 0.10 5.61 -9.08
N SER A 29 -1.22 5.50 -8.89
CA SER A 29 -1.76 5.04 -7.60
C SER A 29 -1.48 3.55 -7.36
N ILE A 30 -1.02 3.22 -6.16
CA ILE A 30 -0.85 1.82 -5.72
C ILE A 30 -2.18 1.15 -5.46
N VAL A 31 -3.24 1.92 -5.21
CA VAL A 31 -4.60 1.42 -4.98
C VAL A 31 -5.09 0.78 -6.27
N ASN A 32 -5.06 -0.54 -6.30
CA ASN A 32 -5.49 -1.35 -7.43
C ASN A 32 -5.49 -2.84 -7.09
N THR A 33 -5.92 -3.66 -8.05
CA THR A 33 -5.61 -5.09 -8.08
C THR A 33 -4.29 -5.30 -8.82
N TRP A 34 -3.40 -6.06 -8.18
CA TRP A 34 -2.08 -6.39 -8.70
C TRP A 34 -1.91 -7.90 -8.74
N ILE A 35 -1.82 -8.44 -9.94
CA ILE A 35 -1.62 -9.85 -10.24
C ILE A 35 -0.12 -10.13 -10.27
N TRP A 36 0.32 -11.06 -9.43
CA TRP A 36 1.74 -11.41 -9.34
C TRP A 36 2.18 -12.19 -10.58
N GLU A 37 3.18 -11.66 -11.29
CA GLU A 37 3.78 -12.32 -12.45
C GLU A 37 4.97 -13.20 -12.06
N LYS A 38 5.88 -12.64 -11.25
CA LYS A 38 7.10 -13.34 -10.85
C LYS A 38 7.78 -12.69 -9.65
N SER A 39 8.64 -13.46 -9.00
CA SER A 39 9.62 -12.99 -8.04
C SER A 39 11.02 -13.44 -8.45
N ILE A 40 12.00 -12.55 -8.25
CA ILE A 40 13.40 -12.77 -8.62
C ILE A 40 14.23 -12.59 -7.35
N GLY A 41 15.00 -13.63 -7.00
CA GLY A 41 15.94 -13.62 -5.89
C GLY A 41 17.14 -12.70 -6.14
N SER A 42 17.89 -12.40 -5.08
CA SER A 42 19.06 -11.52 -5.18
C SER A 42 20.21 -12.20 -5.94
N GLY A 43 21.27 -11.45 -6.22
CA GLY A 43 22.51 -12.01 -6.78
C GLY A 43 23.18 -13.05 -5.87
N ALA A 44 23.00 -12.96 -4.55
CA ALA A 44 23.54 -13.92 -3.59
C ALA A 44 22.72 -15.23 -3.55
N ASN A 45 21.43 -15.17 -3.86
CA ASN A 45 20.54 -16.32 -3.93
C ASN A 45 19.63 -16.24 -5.18
N PRO A 46 20.19 -16.52 -6.36
CA PRO A 46 19.49 -16.29 -7.62
C PRO A 46 18.41 -17.36 -7.84
N TYR A 47 17.17 -16.90 -8.01
CA TYR A 47 16.06 -17.74 -8.45
C TYR A 47 15.03 -16.92 -9.21
N THR A 48 14.16 -17.60 -9.95
CA THR A 48 12.94 -16.99 -10.51
C THR A 48 11.76 -17.89 -10.22
N VAL A 49 10.73 -17.30 -9.62
CA VAL A 49 9.51 -17.98 -9.23
C VAL A 49 8.36 -17.31 -9.97
N THR A 50 7.50 -18.11 -10.59
CA THR A 50 6.33 -17.69 -11.37
C THR A 50 5.11 -18.53 -10.95
N PRO A 51 3.87 -18.13 -11.28
CA PRO A 51 2.69 -18.97 -11.04
C PRO A 51 2.84 -20.38 -11.58
N LYS A 52 3.47 -20.51 -12.77
CA LYS A 52 3.73 -21.81 -13.40
C LYS A 52 4.69 -22.68 -12.60
N THR A 53 5.76 -22.11 -12.05
CA THR A 53 6.77 -22.91 -11.31
C THR A 53 6.28 -23.36 -9.94
N ILE A 54 5.32 -22.67 -9.32
CA ILE A 54 4.80 -23.01 -7.98
C ILE A 54 3.39 -23.60 -7.98
N GLY A 55 2.71 -23.62 -9.13
CA GLY A 55 1.39 -24.23 -9.28
C GLY A 55 0.24 -23.44 -8.65
N PHE A 56 0.41 -22.14 -8.39
CA PHE A 56 -0.67 -21.27 -7.91
C PHE A 56 -0.53 -19.83 -8.39
N THR A 57 -1.66 -19.12 -8.47
CA THR A 57 -1.70 -17.69 -8.73
C THR A 57 -1.78 -16.90 -7.44
N LYS A 58 -1.20 -15.70 -7.43
CA LYS A 58 -1.29 -14.75 -6.33
C LYS A 58 -1.75 -13.41 -6.89
N LYS A 59 -2.59 -12.70 -6.16
CA LYS A 59 -2.85 -11.27 -6.38
C LYS A 59 -2.95 -10.56 -5.04
N VAL A 60 -2.68 -9.26 -5.04
CA VAL A 60 -2.92 -8.37 -3.91
C VAL A 60 -3.83 -7.24 -4.36
N ILE A 61 -4.70 -6.78 -3.47
CA ILE A 61 -5.56 -5.62 -3.72
C ILE A 61 -5.23 -4.58 -2.66
N PHE A 62 -4.66 -3.44 -3.06
CA PHE A 62 -4.50 -2.29 -2.17
C PHE A 62 -5.75 -1.42 -2.29
N THR A 63 -6.33 -1.06 -1.16
CA THR A 63 -7.58 -0.32 -1.08
C THR A 63 -7.34 1.11 -0.58
N PRO A 64 -8.19 2.10 -0.92
CA PRO A 64 -8.04 3.48 -0.46
C PRO A 64 -7.97 3.63 1.06
N GLU A 65 -8.57 2.70 1.81
CA GLU A 65 -8.69 2.73 3.27
C GLU A 65 -7.44 2.18 3.98
N GLY A 66 -6.33 1.98 3.26
CA GLY A 66 -5.08 1.49 3.83
C GLY A 66 -5.07 -0.01 4.11
N LYS A 67 -5.88 -0.81 3.39
CA LYS A 67 -5.88 -2.27 3.48
C LYS A 67 -5.22 -2.91 2.27
N VAL A 68 -4.51 -4.01 2.51
CA VAL A 68 -4.07 -4.94 1.47
C VAL A 68 -4.75 -6.29 1.69
N ILE A 69 -5.33 -6.81 0.62
CA ILE A 69 -5.99 -8.12 0.61
C ILE A 69 -5.19 -9.05 -0.28
N THR A 70 -4.67 -10.14 0.29
CA THR A 70 -3.88 -11.13 -0.43
C THR A 70 -4.74 -12.33 -0.80
N TYR A 71 -4.66 -12.72 -2.06
CA TYR A 71 -5.35 -13.87 -2.61
C TYR A 71 -4.37 -14.94 -3.09
N LYS A 72 -4.75 -16.20 -2.93
CA LYS A 72 -4.11 -17.36 -3.56
C LYS A 72 -5.18 -18.14 -4.31
N ASN A 73 -4.98 -18.38 -5.61
CA ASN A 73 -5.96 -19.07 -6.46
C ASN A 73 -7.37 -18.48 -6.33
N ASN A 74 -7.48 -17.14 -6.34
CA ASN A 74 -8.72 -16.38 -6.14
C ASN A 74 -9.43 -16.59 -4.79
N VAL A 75 -8.82 -17.29 -3.84
CA VAL A 75 -9.29 -17.37 -2.46
C VAL A 75 -8.57 -16.30 -1.63
N GLU A 76 -9.32 -15.47 -0.93
CA GLU A 76 -8.76 -14.54 0.05
C GLU A 76 -8.09 -15.34 1.16
N ILE A 77 -6.82 -15.04 1.43
CA ILE A 77 -6.05 -15.74 2.48
C ILE A 77 -5.59 -14.80 3.59
N ARG A 78 -5.67 -13.48 3.37
CA ARG A 78 -5.26 -12.48 4.36
C ARG A 78 -5.80 -11.09 4.03
N VAL A 79 -6.15 -10.36 5.08
CA VAL A 79 -6.35 -8.90 5.06
C VAL A 79 -5.37 -8.30 6.05
N SER A 80 -4.70 -7.21 5.69
CA SER A 80 -3.76 -6.51 6.57
C SER A 80 -3.78 -5.01 6.29
N ASN A 81 -3.31 -4.21 7.25
CA ASN A 81 -3.02 -2.81 6.96
C ASN A 81 -1.77 -2.73 6.08
N TYR A 82 -1.71 -1.71 5.23
CA TYR A 82 -0.47 -1.26 4.63
C TYR A 82 -0.19 0.20 4.98
N GLN A 83 1.08 0.57 4.95
CA GLN A 83 1.54 1.95 5.13
C GLN A 83 2.55 2.27 4.04
N ILE A 84 2.49 3.50 3.52
CA ILE A 84 3.50 4.05 2.61
C ILE A 84 4.18 5.21 3.31
N GLU A 85 5.51 5.23 3.26
CA GLU A 85 6.32 6.28 3.86
C GLU A 85 7.66 6.42 3.13
N LYS A 86 8.34 7.55 3.31
CA LYS A 86 9.74 7.69 2.90
C LYS A 86 10.64 6.99 3.91
N GLY A 87 11.66 6.31 3.42
CA GLY A 87 12.67 5.69 4.28
C GLY A 87 13.88 5.21 3.51
N LEU A 88 14.89 4.74 4.25
CA LEU A 88 16.16 4.33 3.66
C LEU A 88 16.11 2.92 3.08
N GLY A 89 16.70 2.76 1.90
CA GLY A 89 16.98 1.47 1.31
C GLY A 89 18.12 0.76 2.07
N PHE A 90 17.95 -0.53 2.30
CA PHE A 90 18.89 -1.33 3.09
C PHE A 90 20.27 -1.41 2.41
N LEU A 91 20.30 -1.53 1.08
CA LEU A 91 21.55 -1.75 0.34
C LEU A 91 22.25 -0.47 -0.09
N ASP A 92 21.51 0.53 -0.55
CA ASP A 92 22.07 1.77 -1.09
C ASP A 92 22.07 2.92 -0.08
N GLN A 93 21.37 2.77 1.05
CA GLN A 93 21.19 3.82 2.07
C GLN A 93 20.59 5.12 1.50
N ALA A 94 19.93 5.04 0.35
CA ALA A 94 19.24 6.16 -0.28
C ALA A 94 17.78 6.22 0.18
N GLU A 95 17.16 7.39 0.08
CA GLU A 95 15.74 7.55 0.40
C GLU A 95 14.87 7.01 -0.75
N HIS A 96 13.87 6.20 -0.39
CA HIS A 96 12.90 5.59 -1.30
C HIS A 96 11.48 5.73 -0.78
N ASP A 97 10.49 5.53 -1.66
CA ASP A 97 9.14 5.19 -1.23
C ASP A 97 9.12 3.74 -0.74
N LEU A 98 8.72 3.55 0.52
CA LEU A 98 8.59 2.25 1.14
C LEU A 98 7.11 1.90 1.30
N ILE A 99 6.78 0.62 1.11
CA ILE A 99 5.50 0.06 1.50
C ILE A 99 5.71 -1.04 2.53
N THR A 100 4.99 -0.95 3.64
CA THR A 100 5.00 -1.95 4.71
C THR A 100 3.65 -2.62 4.81
N PHE A 101 3.62 -3.95 4.73
CA PHE A 101 2.42 -4.75 4.97
C PHE A 101 2.81 -6.19 5.36
N GLU A 102 1.91 -6.90 6.04
CA GLU A 102 2.14 -8.29 6.47
C GLU A 102 3.46 -8.50 7.25
N GLY A 103 3.91 -7.47 7.98
CA GLY A 103 5.16 -7.50 8.76
C GLY A 103 6.44 -7.40 7.92
N LYS A 104 6.34 -6.99 6.65
CA LYS A 104 7.47 -6.82 5.73
C LYS A 104 7.46 -5.42 5.12
N THR A 105 8.65 -4.88 4.93
CA THR A 105 8.87 -3.58 4.28
C THR A 105 9.54 -3.78 2.94
N TYR A 106 9.06 -3.06 1.94
CA TYR A 106 9.53 -3.13 0.57
C TYR A 106 9.81 -1.74 0.03
N ILE A 107 10.82 -1.62 -0.82
CA ILE A 107 11.03 -0.46 -1.68
C ILE A 107 10.05 -0.57 -2.86
N ILE A 108 9.36 0.52 -3.19
CA ILE A 108 8.58 0.65 -4.43
C ILE A 108 9.56 1.05 -5.54
N GLU A 109 10.02 0.07 -6.32
CA GLU A 109 11.02 0.29 -7.39
C GLU A 109 10.37 0.84 -8.67
N ASN A 110 9.14 0.42 -8.96
CA ASN A 110 8.36 0.92 -10.09
C ASN A 110 6.88 0.89 -9.73
N LEU A 111 6.16 1.97 -10.05
CA LEU A 111 4.71 2.04 -9.96
C LEU A 111 4.17 2.92 -11.09
N ASP A 112 3.42 2.31 -11.99
CA ASP A 112 2.72 2.99 -13.07
C ASP A 112 1.26 2.48 -13.20
N ASN A 113 0.60 2.77 -14.32
CA ASN A 113 -0.80 2.39 -14.53
C ASN A 113 -1.01 0.90 -14.89
N GLN A 114 0.05 0.12 -15.06
CA GLN A 114 0.03 -1.29 -15.47
C GLN A 114 0.97 -2.16 -14.65
N ASN A 115 2.05 -1.59 -14.10
CA ASN A 115 3.13 -2.32 -13.44
C ASN A 115 3.33 -1.83 -12.02
N LEU A 116 3.61 -2.78 -11.13
CA LEU A 116 4.10 -2.54 -9.78
C LEU A 116 5.27 -3.48 -9.54
N THR A 117 6.42 -2.91 -9.20
CA THR A 117 7.58 -3.67 -8.75
C THR A 117 7.97 -3.24 -7.35
N ILE A 118 8.00 -4.20 -6.44
CA ILE A 118 8.45 -3.99 -5.06
C ILE A 118 9.65 -4.88 -4.76
N VAL A 119 10.59 -4.39 -3.96
CA VAL A 119 11.81 -5.12 -3.59
C VAL A 119 11.89 -5.20 -2.08
N SER A 120 12.10 -6.38 -1.50
CA SER A 120 12.20 -6.48 -0.03
C SER A 120 13.37 -5.66 0.49
N ASN A 121 13.11 -4.81 1.49
CA ASN A 121 14.10 -3.88 2.02
C ASN A 121 14.96 -4.55 3.11
N ASN A 122 15.85 -5.46 2.72
CA ASN A 122 16.69 -6.25 3.62
C ASN A 122 18.01 -6.71 2.94
N THR A 123 18.81 -7.52 3.64
CA THR A 123 20.11 -8.03 3.17
C THR A 123 20.04 -8.95 1.95
N ASP A 124 18.89 -9.60 1.72
CA ASP A 124 18.68 -10.55 0.61
C ASP A 124 17.42 -10.12 -0.17
N PRO A 125 17.53 -9.05 -0.99
CA PRO A 125 16.38 -8.44 -1.63
C PRO A 125 15.74 -9.39 -2.65
N VAL A 126 14.43 -9.56 -2.53
CA VAL A 126 13.59 -10.25 -3.50
C VAL A 126 12.74 -9.23 -4.24
N ARG A 127 12.94 -9.13 -5.55
CA ARG A 127 12.11 -8.31 -6.42
C ARG A 127 10.84 -9.07 -6.76
N THR A 128 9.68 -8.47 -6.49
CA THR A 128 8.36 -9.02 -6.82
C THR A 128 7.67 -8.11 -7.81
N ILE A 129 7.27 -8.68 -8.95
CA ILE A 129 6.71 -7.96 -10.09
C ILE A 129 5.24 -8.34 -10.23
N TYR A 130 4.40 -7.32 -10.34
CA TYR A 130 2.97 -7.42 -10.53
C TYR A 130 2.52 -6.66 -11.77
N LYS A 131 1.38 -7.08 -12.31
CA LYS A 131 0.64 -6.38 -13.36
C LYS A 131 -0.83 -6.20 -13.00
N ARG A 132 -1.49 -5.25 -13.65
CA ARG A 132 -2.95 -5.11 -13.61
C ARG A 132 -3.63 -6.11 -14.53
#